data_AF-A0A424NLG7-F1
#
_entry.id   AF-A0A424NLG7-F1
#
_cell.length_a   1.000
_cell.length_b   1.000
_cell.length_c   1.000
_cell.angle_alpha   90.00
_cell.angle_beta   90.00
_cell.angle_gamma   90.00
#
_symmetry.space_group_name_H-M   'P 1'
#
loop_
_entity.id
_entity.type
_entity.pdbx_description
1 polymer ?
#
loop_
_entity_poly.entity_id
_entity_poly.type
_entity_poly.pdbx_seq_one_letter_code
_entity_poly.pdbx_strand_id
1 'polypeptide(L)'
;MRALGIDGCRAGWAVALEVEGVLKVRVFETLAQMIEETGATRVVIDMPIGLPEHQDREVESLARARLGSRKASVFNVPVRSAVYAPTFEAACALNFEAKGKKISLQSWYLCPKIKELDGLLRHDESLRRRVFEGHPELAF
;
A
#
# COMPACT_ATOMS: atom_id res chain seq x y z
N MET A 1 -14.81 -13.14 9.12
CA MET A 1 -13.86 -13.52 8.04
C MET A 1 -12.45 -13.40 8.56
N ARG A 2 -11.54 -14.34 8.22
CA ARG A 2 -10.25 -14.49 8.92
C ARG A 2 -9.04 -13.85 8.23
N ALA A 3 -9.08 -13.60 6.92
CA ALA A 3 -8.04 -12.84 6.21
C ALA A 3 -8.57 -12.41 4.84
N LEU A 4 -8.30 -11.16 4.44
CA LEU A 4 -8.56 -10.66 3.09
C LEU A 4 -7.24 -10.27 2.43
N GLY A 5 -7.01 -10.72 1.19
CA GLY A 5 -5.94 -10.21 0.33
C GLY A 5 -6.45 -9.06 -0.52
N ILE A 6 -5.74 -7.94 -0.54
CA ILE A 6 -6.19 -6.71 -1.19
C ILE A 6 -5.10 -6.13 -2.09
N ASP A 7 -5.50 -5.77 -3.30
CA ASP A 7 -4.66 -5.06 -4.27
C ASP A 7 -5.42 -3.90 -4.94
N GLY A 8 -4.68 -2.85 -5.30
CA GLY A 8 -5.21 -1.68 -5.97
C GLY A 8 -5.46 -1.94 -7.45
N CYS A 9 -6.61 -1.51 -7.98
CA CYS A 9 -6.90 -1.57 -9.40
C CYS A 9 -7.55 -0.29 -9.90
N ARG A 10 -7.69 -0.14 -11.23
CA ARG A 10 -8.29 1.06 -11.84
C ARG A 10 -9.72 1.34 -11.35
N ALA A 11 -10.45 0.31 -10.95
CA ALA A 11 -11.83 0.41 -10.45
C ALA A 11 -11.93 0.54 -8.93
N GLY A 12 -10.80 0.58 -8.20
CA GLY A 12 -10.79 0.64 -6.74
C GLY A 12 -9.84 -0.37 -6.13
N TRP A 13 -10.38 -1.32 -5.39
CA TRP A 13 -9.65 -2.35 -4.65
C TRP A 13 -10.21 -3.72 -4.99
N ALA A 14 -9.37 -4.60 -5.52
CA ALA A 14 -9.69 -6.00 -5.69
C ALA A 14 -9.45 -6.71 -4.35
N VAL A 15 -10.47 -7.41 -3.86
CA VAL A 15 -10.49 -8.00 -2.52
C VAL A 15 -10.86 -9.45 -2.62
N ALA A 16 -9.93 -10.32 -2.21
CA ALA A 16 -10.14 -11.74 -2.05
C ALA A 16 -10.77 -12.02 -0.68
N LEU A 17 -11.96 -12.62 -0.68
CA LEU A 17 -12.78 -12.91 0.50
C LEU A 17 -13.00 -14.42 0.60
N GLU A 18 -12.83 -14.98 1.79
CA GLU A 18 -13.28 -16.34 2.08
C GLU A 18 -14.71 -16.30 2.65
N VAL A 19 -15.65 -16.93 1.95
CA VAL A 19 -17.06 -17.03 2.33
C VAL A 19 -17.44 -18.51 2.30
N GLU A 20 -17.67 -19.09 3.48
CA GLU A 20 -18.07 -20.50 3.63
C GLU A 20 -17.09 -21.47 2.96
N GLY A 21 -15.78 -21.23 3.10
CA GLY A 21 -14.73 -22.03 2.46
C GLY A 21 -14.54 -21.78 0.97
N VAL A 22 -15.29 -20.86 0.37
CA VAL A 22 -15.16 -20.48 -1.04
C VAL A 22 -14.48 -19.12 -1.16
N LEU A 23 -13.42 -19.07 -1.96
CA LEU A 23 -12.75 -17.82 -2.31
C LEU A 23 -13.59 -17.05 -3.34
N LYS A 24 -13.93 -15.81 -3.02
CA LYS A 24 -14.62 -14.87 -3.91
C LYS A 24 -13.78 -13.62 -4.08
N VAL A 25 -13.79 -13.04 -5.27
CA VAL A 25 -13.16 -11.73 -5.52
C VAL A 25 -14.26 -10.71 -5.74
N ARG A 26 -14.19 -9.60 -5.02
CA ARG A 26 -15.06 -8.43 -5.20
C ARG A 26 -14.21 -7.19 -5.43
N VAL A 27 -14.75 -6.23 -6.16
CA VAL A 27 -14.15 -4.90 -6.32
C VAL A 27 -14.94 -3.92 -5.46
N PHE A 28 -14.23 -3.15 -4.66
CA PHE A 28 -14.78 -2.04 -3.88
C PHE A 28 -14.16 -0.74 -4.37
N GLU A 29 -14.93 0.33 -4.41
CA GLU A 29 -14.41 1.62 -4.89
C GLU A 29 -13.38 2.18 -3.91
N THR A 30 -13.66 2.04 -2.60
CA THR A 30 -12.81 2.55 -1.51
C THR A 30 -12.52 1.51 -0.43
N LEU A 31 -11.42 1.67 0.31
CA LEU A 31 -11.08 0.85 1.48
C LEU A 31 -12.09 1.01 2.61
N ALA A 32 -12.66 2.21 2.79
CA ALA A 32 -13.66 2.47 3.81
C ALA A 32 -14.92 1.63 3.57
N GLN A 33 -15.44 1.66 2.34
CA GLN A 33 -16.56 0.84 1.90
C GLN A 33 -16.27 -0.65 2.13
N MET A 34 -15.09 -1.13 1.73
CA MET A 34 -14.69 -2.51 1.93
C MET A 34 -14.69 -2.92 3.41
N ILE A 35 -14.14 -2.09 4.29
CA ILE A 35 -14.06 -2.39 5.73
C ILE A 35 -15.45 -2.46 6.36
N GLU A 36 -16.32 -1.51 6.00
CA GLU A 36 -17.70 -1.45 6.49
C GLU A 36 -18.52 -2.66 6.04
N GLU A 37 -18.49 -2.99 4.74
CA GLU A 37 -19.29 -4.07 4.18
C GLU A 37 -18.81 -5.47 4.60
N THR A 38 -17.50 -5.67 4.77
CA THR A 38 -16.94 -7.01 5.03
C THR A 38 -16.80 -7.32 6.51
N GLY A 39 -16.73 -6.30 7.38
CA GLY A 39 -16.43 -6.46 8.80
C GLY A 39 -15.07 -7.15 9.05
N ALA A 40 -14.13 -7.06 8.12
CA ALA A 40 -12.91 -7.87 8.11
C ALA A 40 -11.97 -7.58 9.29
N THR A 41 -11.79 -8.54 10.19
CA THR A 41 -10.95 -8.35 11.38
C THR A 41 -9.45 -8.42 11.10
N ARG A 42 -9.06 -8.93 9.92
CA ARG A 42 -7.67 -8.99 9.46
C ARG A 42 -7.60 -8.84 7.95
N VAL A 43 -6.76 -7.91 7.49
CA VAL A 43 -6.60 -7.51 6.09
C VAL A 43 -5.11 -7.44 5.77
N VAL A 44 -4.71 -8.03 4.66
CA VAL A 44 -3.36 -7.91 4.10
C VAL A 44 -3.48 -7.16 2.78
N ILE A 45 -2.73 -6.07 2.64
CA ILE A 45 -2.81 -5.16 1.49
C ILE A 45 -1.43 -4.98 0.85
N ASP A 46 -1.34 -5.10 -0.46
CA ASP A 46 -0.12 -4.84 -1.24
C ASP A 46 0.09 -3.33 -1.45
N MET A 47 0.33 -2.62 -0.34
CA MET A 47 0.51 -1.18 -0.36
C MET A 47 1.27 -0.74 0.90
N PRO A 48 2.19 0.23 0.81
CA PRO A 48 3.00 0.63 1.95
C PRO A 48 2.20 1.27 3.08
N ILE A 49 2.47 0.83 4.32
CA ILE A 49 1.93 1.39 5.56
C ILE A 49 3.03 2.11 6.34
N GLY A 50 2.78 3.35 6.76
CA GLY A 50 3.75 4.15 7.51
C GLY A 50 4.76 4.83 6.59
N LEU A 51 4.30 5.81 5.83
CA LEU A 51 5.12 6.55 4.88
C LEU A 51 6.25 7.33 5.58
N PRO A 52 7.47 7.28 5.04
CA PRO A 52 8.61 8.00 5.62
C PRO A 52 8.53 9.50 5.37
N GLU A 53 9.22 10.27 6.20
CA GLU A 53 9.43 11.72 5.97
C GLU A 53 10.80 12.00 5.31
N HIS A 54 11.84 11.23 5.66
CA HIS A 54 13.21 11.44 5.16
C HIS A 54 13.97 10.16 4.84
N GLN A 55 13.94 9.15 5.70
CA GLN A 55 14.75 7.93 5.52
C GLN A 55 13.95 6.80 4.85
N ASP A 56 14.64 5.86 4.20
CA ASP A 56 14.01 4.62 3.72
C ASP A 56 13.47 3.81 4.90
N ARG A 57 12.37 3.08 4.69
CA ARG A 57 11.85 2.14 5.69
C ARG A 57 12.69 0.86 5.64
N GLU A 58 12.85 0.21 6.79
CA GLU A 58 13.58 -1.06 6.86
C GLU A 58 12.90 -2.18 6.06
N VAL A 59 11.57 -2.14 5.96
CA VAL A 59 10.72 -3.14 5.31
C VAL A 59 11.23 -3.49 3.91
N GLU A 60 11.44 -2.48 3.06
CA GLU A 60 11.93 -2.69 1.68
C GLU A 60 13.33 -3.31 1.67
N SER A 61 14.21 -2.91 2.59
CA SER A 61 15.59 -3.43 2.64
C SER A 61 15.59 -4.91 3.03
N LEU A 62 14.78 -5.27 4.03
CA LEU A 62 14.61 -6.64 4.50
C LEU A 62 13.96 -7.51 3.42
N ALA A 63 13.00 -6.94 2.68
CA ALA A 63 12.35 -7.64 1.58
C ALA A 63 13.35 -7.97 0.46
N ARG A 64 14.16 -6.98 0.05
CA ARG A 64 15.19 -7.17 -0.98
C ARG A 64 16.25 -8.20 -0.61
N ALA A 65 16.65 -8.23 0.67
CA ALA A 65 17.61 -9.21 1.17
C ALA A 65 17.11 -10.65 0.99
N ARG A 66 15.79 -10.88 1.08
CA ARG A 66 15.17 -12.20 0.87
C ARG A 66 14.88 -12.54 -0.60
N LEU A 67 14.72 -11.54 -1.46
CA LEU A 67 14.33 -11.74 -2.87
C LEU A 67 15.48 -12.08 -3.83
N GLY A 68 16.74 -11.81 -3.44
CA GLY A 68 17.90 -12.07 -4.28
C GLY A 68 17.83 -11.35 -5.63
N SER A 69 17.79 -12.11 -6.74
CA SER A 69 17.70 -11.55 -8.10
C SER A 69 16.42 -10.76 -8.35
N ARG A 70 15.35 -11.02 -7.59
CA ARG A 70 14.05 -10.32 -7.71
C ARG A 70 13.98 -9.02 -6.90
N LYS A 71 15.05 -8.57 -6.24
CA LYS A 71 15.08 -7.33 -5.43
C LYS A 71 14.53 -6.07 -6.12
N ALA A 72 14.55 -6.03 -7.45
CA ALA A 72 14.05 -4.90 -8.24
C ALA A 72 12.52 -4.83 -8.31
N SER A 73 11.80 -5.89 -7.92
CA SER A 73 10.33 -5.87 -7.85
C SER A 73 9.81 -4.97 -6.72
N VAL A 74 10.57 -4.88 -5.62
CA VAL A 74 10.24 -4.02 -4.48
C VAL A 74 10.60 -2.59 -4.82
N PHE A 75 9.59 -1.75 -5.04
CA PHE A 75 9.79 -0.32 -5.30
C PHE A 75 10.17 0.43 -4.01
N ASN A 76 10.74 1.62 -4.14
CA ASN A 76 11.03 2.48 -2.98
C ASN A 76 9.81 3.33 -2.65
N VAL A 77 9.39 3.30 -1.40
CA VAL A 77 8.25 4.11 -0.94
C VAL A 77 8.60 5.60 -0.98
N PRO A 78 7.80 6.43 -1.67
CA PRO A 78 7.95 7.87 -1.64
C PRO A 78 7.77 8.45 -0.24
N VAL A 79 8.39 9.59 0.03
CA VAL A 79 8.07 10.34 1.25
C VAL A 79 6.62 10.80 1.23
N ARG A 80 6.02 10.98 2.41
CA ARG A 80 4.63 11.39 2.55
C ARG A 80 4.32 12.66 1.77
N SER A 81 5.18 13.68 1.84
CA SER A 81 5.01 14.92 1.07
C SER A 81 4.91 14.67 -0.44
N ALA A 82 5.67 13.73 -0.98
CA ALA A 82 5.62 13.35 -2.39
C ALA A 82 4.35 12.56 -2.76
N VAL A 83 3.85 11.70 -1.87
CA VAL A 83 2.57 10.98 -2.06
C VAL A 83 1.39 11.96 -2.14
N TYR A 84 1.45 13.05 -1.38
CA TYR A 84 0.39 14.05 -1.30
C TYR A 84 0.55 15.20 -2.29
N ALA A 85 1.61 15.19 -3.10
CA ALA A 85 1.88 16.24 -4.07
C ALA A 85 0.78 16.32 -5.16
N PRO A 86 0.50 17.53 -5.69
CA PRO A 86 -0.56 17.71 -6.69
C PRO A 86 -0.16 17.24 -8.09
N THR A 87 1.14 17.17 -8.40
CA THR A 87 1.65 16.75 -9.72
C THR A 87 2.85 15.82 -9.57
N PHE A 88 3.16 15.10 -10.64
CA PHE A 88 4.32 14.22 -10.70
C PHE A 88 5.64 14.98 -10.53
N GLU A 89 5.75 16.17 -11.10
CA GLU A 89 6.92 17.04 -11.01
C GLU A 89 7.13 17.50 -9.56
N ALA A 90 6.06 17.94 -8.90
CA ALA A 90 6.10 18.31 -7.48
C ALA A 90 6.48 17.11 -6.60
N ALA A 91 5.92 15.93 -6.88
CA ALA A 91 6.25 14.70 -6.16
C ALA A 91 7.74 14.33 -6.31
N CYS A 92 8.27 14.44 -7.53
CA CYS A 92 9.68 14.22 -7.80
C CYS A 92 10.58 15.22 -7.08
N ALA A 93 10.21 16.51 -7.06
CA ALA A 93 10.96 17.55 -6.38
C ALA A 93 11.01 17.30 -4.87
N LEU A 94 9.85 17.07 -4.23
CA LEU A 94 9.73 16.83 -2.79
C LEU A 94 10.47 15.54 -2.36
N ASN A 95 10.37 14.47 -3.15
CA ASN A 95 11.08 13.24 -2.83
C ASN A 95 12.60 13.40 -3.02
N PHE A 96 13.03 14.16 -4.04
CA PHE A 96 14.43 14.43 -4.26
C PHE A 96 15.03 15.29 -3.14
N GLU A 97 14.31 16.32 -2.70
CA GLU A 97 14.71 17.15 -1.56
C GLU A 97 14.88 16.31 -0.28
N ALA A 98 13.94 15.41 0.00
CA ALA A 98 13.97 14.61 1.21
C ALA A 98 14.96 13.42 1.17
N LYS A 99 15.15 12.79 0.00
CA LYS A 99 15.86 11.49 -0.15
C LYS A 99 17.00 11.47 -1.17
N GLY A 100 17.24 12.57 -1.88
CA GLY A 100 18.21 12.65 -2.98
C GLY A 100 17.82 11.81 -4.21
N LYS A 101 16.58 11.32 -4.30
CA LYS A 101 16.10 10.45 -5.37
C LYS A 101 14.72 10.91 -5.86
N LYS A 102 14.50 10.92 -7.17
CA LYS A 102 13.16 11.10 -7.75
C LYS A 102 12.35 9.80 -7.67
N ILE A 103 11.03 9.91 -7.78
CA ILE A 103 10.15 8.75 -7.87
C ILE A 103 9.95 8.33 -9.33
N SER A 104 9.67 7.04 -9.57
CA SER A 104 9.33 6.56 -10.91
C SER A 104 7.87 6.87 -11.25
N LEU A 105 7.53 6.82 -12.53
CA LEU A 105 6.13 6.96 -12.98
C LEU A 105 5.25 5.84 -12.43
N GLN A 106 5.79 4.62 -12.29
CA GLN A 106 5.09 3.50 -11.65
C GLN A 106 4.75 3.82 -10.19
N SER A 107 5.71 4.33 -9.40
CA SER A 107 5.45 4.73 -8.01
C SER A 107 4.44 5.88 -7.93
N TRP A 108 4.48 6.81 -8.88
CA TRP A 108 3.50 7.90 -8.96
C TRP A 108 2.07 7.40 -9.17
N TYR A 109 1.87 6.41 -10.05
CA TYR A 109 0.54 5.84 -10.27
C TYR A 109 -0.01 5.08 -9.06
N LEU A 110 0.84 4.66 -8.12
CA LEU A 110 0.41 4.08 -6.85
C LEU A 110 0.05 5.14 -5.80
N CYS A 111 0.57 6.37 -5.90
CA CYS A 111 0.35 7.43 -4.91
C CYS A 111 -1.12 7.67 -4.55
N PRO A 112 -2.11 7.66 -5.47
CA PRO A 112 -3.52 7.80 -5.11
C PRO A 112 -4.01 6.72 -4.14
N LYS A 113 -3.60 5.46 -4.36
CA LYS A 113 -3.98 4.32 -3.51
C LYS A 113 -3.21 4.32 -2.19
N ILE A 114 -1.93 4.70 -2.22
CA ILE A 114 -1.13 4.93 -1.00
C ILE A 114 -1.77 6.03 -0.14
N LYS A 115 -2.17 7.16 -0.75
CA LYS A 115 -2.81 8.30 -0.07
C LYS A 115 -4.14 7.91 0.58
N GLU A 116 -4.95 7.10 -0.11
CA GLU A 116 -6.20 6.57 0.42
C GLU A 116 -5.98 5.71 1.67
N LEU A 117 -5.05 4.75 1.59
CA LEU A 117 -4.69 3.89 2.72
C LEU A 117 -4.11 4.68 3.88
N ASP A 118 -3.15 5.57 3.60
CA ASP A 118 -2.49 6.38 4.61
C ASP A 118 -3.49 7.28 5.35
N GLY A 119 -4.38 7.95 4.61
CA GLY A 119 -5.45 8.77 5.19
C GLY A 119 -6.37 7.96 6.09
N LEU A 120 -6.80 6.79 5.64
CA LEU A 120 -7.69 5.91 6.39
C LEU A 120 -7.06 5.43 7.70
N LEU A 121 -5.82 4.92 7.66
CA LEU A 121 -5.12 4.43 8.85
C LEU A 121 -4.74 5.56 9.81
N ARG A 122 -4.53 6.77 9.32
CA ARG A 122 -4.32 7.94 10.16
C ARG A 122 -5.60 8.38 10.87
N HIS A 123 -6.75 8.30 10.19
CA HIS A 123 -8.03 8.71 10.73
C HIS A 123 -8.61 7.72 11.74
N ASP A 124 -8.49 6.42 11.50
CA ASP A 124 -9.02 5.37 12.37
C ASP A 124 -7.88 4.48 12.93
N GLU A 125 -7.54 4.70 14.19
CA GLU A 125 -6.49 3.96 14.88
C GLU A 125 -6.84 2.47 15.07
N SER A 126 -8.12 2.12 15.10
CA SER A 126 -8.56 0.74 15.26
C SER A 126 -8.16 -0.12 14.07
N LEU A 127 -8.08 0.47 12.88
CA LEU A 127 -7.66 -0.19 11.65
C LEU A 127 -6.17 -0.51 11.63
N ARG A 128 -5.33 0.25 12.33
CA ARG A 128 -3.88 -0.01 12.43
C ARG A 128 -3.56 -1.38 13.04
N ARG A 129 -4.50 -1.98 13.79
CA ARG A 129 -4.37 -3.33 14.37
C ARG A 129 -4.92 -4.44 13.47
N ARG A 130 -5.60 -4.08 12.38
CA ARG A 130 -6.35 -5.00 11.51
C ARG A 130 -5.80 -5.04 10.09
N VAL A 131 -5.18 -3.97 9.62
CA VAL A 131 -4.63 -3.82 8.27
C VAL A 131 -3.11 -3.97 8.32
N PHE A 132 -2.59 -4.90 7.53
CA PHE A 132 -1.20 -5.26 7.47
C PHE A 132 -0.68 -5.09 6.05
N GLU A 133 0.51 -4.51 5.92
CA GLU A 133 1.22 -4.45 4.65
C GLU A 133 1.68 -5.87 4.27
N GLY A 134 1.36 -6.28 3.05
CA GLY A 134 1.83 -7.51 2.42
C GLY A 134 2.77 -7.20 1.27
N HIS A 135 3.63 -8.17 0.93
CA HIS A 135 4.51 -8.09 -0.24
C HIS A 135 4.34 -9.37 -1.06
N PRO A 136 3.62 -9.33 -2.18
CA PRO A 136 3.35 -10.49 -3.03
C PRO A 136 4.59 -11.26 -3.43
N GLU A 137 5.74 -10.58 -3.51
CA GLU A 137 6.98 -11.19 -3.98
C GLU A 137 7.62 -12.10 -2.93
N LEU A 138 7.18 -11.99 -1.67
CA LEU A 138 7.64 -12.81 -0.55
C LEU A 138 6.57 -13.76 -0.03
N ALA A 139 5.37 -13.25 0.25
CA ALA A 139 4.29 -14.04 0.83
C ALA A 139 2.95 -13.34 0.55
N PHE A 140 1.97 -14.14 0.10
CA PHE A 140 0.56 -13.78 0.05
C PHE A 140 -0.18 -14.46 1.20
#